data_AF-A0A3A5WKQ9-F1
#
_entry.id   AF-A0A3A5WKQ9-F1
#
_cell.length_a   1.000
_cell.length_b   1.000
_cell.length_c   1.000
_cell.angle_alpha   90.00
_cell.angle_beta   90.00
_cell.angle_gamma   90.00
#
_symmetry.space_group_name_H-M   'P 1'
#
loop_
_entity.id
_entity.type
_entity.pdbx_description
1 polymer ?
#
loop_
_entity_poly.entity_id
_entity_poly.type
_entity_poly.pdbx_seq_one_letter_code
_entity_poly.pdbx_strand_id
1 'polypeptide(L)'
;MMKLFLLWALLLLPVGLAAAQEIKMSQTAPLEQVYGETVEDDALLPMNELDMDFGYALYETTVDVEEENPTLTIENVRDYAVVYADGKLQGYLKDSSKSLKTNLPIGIHKLSIYTENIGRITYGPEILDNSKGIYGSITLGKKDLEGWKMTPLEIKECDVAGITFKEGASSIPCFRKGCVTVSNPAQETFLDVSGWGMGEVWINGQYLGAYWEENAEKTLEIPAGALIAGNNEIVVFELKNNEQASMTLTDKPIFK
;
A
#
# COMPACT_ATOMS: atom_id res chain seq x y z
N MET A 1 30.48 66.88 20.91
CA MET A 1 30.36 65.48 21.38
C MET A 1 28.89 65.10 21.33
N MET A 2 28.46 64.40 20.28
CA MET A 2 27.07 64.00 20.09
C MET A 2 27.00 62.47 20.18
N LYS A 3 26.37 61.94 21.23
CA LYS A 3 26.20 60.49 21.45
C LYS A 3 25.05 60.00 20.59
N LEU A 4 25.35 59.10 19.66
CA LEU A 4 24.37 58.40 18.84
C LEU A 4 23.86 57.18 19.63
N PHE A 5 22.58 57.18 19.99
CA PHE A 5 21.91 55.99 20.55
C PHE A 5 21.46 55.10 19.39
N LEU A 6 21.99 53.88 19.32
CA LEU A 6 21.52 52.85 18.40
C LEU A 6 20.34 52.13 19.07
N LEU A 7 19.12 52.32 18.55
CA LEU A 7 17.97 51.47 18.87
C LEU A 7 18.12 50.16 18.09
N TRP A 8 18.23 49.03 18.79
CA TRP A 8 18.01 47.72 18.19
C TRP A 8 16.51 47.49 18.03
N ALA A 9 16.04 47.56 16.77
CA ALA A 9 14.74 47.06 16.41
C ALA A 9 14.80 45.53 16.37
N LEU A 10 14.11 44.86 17.29
CA LEU A 10 13.82 43.43 17.18
C LEU A 10 12.92 43.24 15.95
N LEU A 11 13.48 42.73 14.86
CA LEU A 11 12.68 42.20 13.76
C LEU A 11 12.00 40.92 14.24
N LEU A 12 10.73 41.03 14.60
CA LEU A 12 9.83 39.88 14.62
C LEU A 12 9.68 39.42 13.17
N LEU A 13 10.48 38.42 12.79
CA LEU A 13 10.23 37.68 11.56
C LEU A 13 8.84 37.03 11.68
N PRO A 14 7.95 37.20 10.68
CA PRO A 14 6.71 36.45 10.68
C PRO A 14 7.08 34.96 10.66
N VAL A 15 6.59 34.22 11.65
CA VAL A 15 6.59 32.75 11.61
C VAL A 15 5.71 32.39 10.42
N GLY A 16 6.32 32.17 9.26
CA GLY A 16 5.61 31.77 8.06
C GLY A 16 4.86 30.47 8.36
N LEU A 17 3.61 30.40 7.92
CA LEU A 17 2.89 29.13 7.77
C LEU A 17 3.85 28.16 7.08
N ALA A 18 4.20 27.06 7.77
CA ALA A 18 5.12 26.08 7.24
C ALA A 18 4.54 25.57 5.92
N ALA A 19 5.23 25.85 4.82
CA ALA A 19 4.86 25.35 3.50
C ALA A 19 4.88 23.82 3.51
N ALA A 20 4.03 23.23 2.68
CA ALA A 20 3.98 21.79 2.49
C ALA A 20 5.38 21.22 2.24
N GLN A 21 5.77 20.19 2.99
CA GLN A 21 7.13 19.64 2.95
C GLN A 21 7.14 18.30 2.23
N GLU A 22 7.81 18.26 1.07
CA GLU A 22 7.97 17.04 0.28
C GLU A 22 8.92 16.04 0.96
N ILE A 23 8.53 14.77 0.94
CA ILE A 23 9.26 13.60 1.42
C ILE A 23 9.55 12.71 0.22
N LYS A 24 10.82 12.59 -0.17
CA LYS A 24 11.21 11.67 -1.25
C LYS A 24 11.31 10.25 -0.72
N MET A 25 10.63 9.33 -1.38
CA MET A 25 10.64 7.90 -1.05
C MET A 25 11.68 7.18 -1.90
N SER A 26 12.97 7.32 -1.53
CA SER A 26 14.10 6.87 -2.36
C SER A 26 14.54 5.43 -2.12
N GLN A 27 14.08 4.82 -1.03
CA GLN A 27 14.46 3.47 -0.67
C GLN A 27 13.27 2.53 -0.76
N THR A 28 13.52 1.29 -1.16
CA THR A 28 12.50 0.23 -1.23
C THR A 28 12.94 -1.02 -0.48
N ALA A 29 11.97 -1.84 -0.09
CA ALA A 29 12.20 -3.16 0.45
C ALA A 29 11.16 -4.18 -0.09
N PRO A 30 11.61 -5.38 -0.50
CA PRO A 30 10.75 -6.46 -0.99
C PRO A 30 9.83 -7.01 0.11
N LEU A 31 8.65 -7.51 -0.30
CA LEU A 31 7.65 -8.06 0.62
C LEU A 31 8.04 -9.44 1.17
N GLU A 32 8.99 -10.12 0.54
CA GLU A 32 9.55 -11.40 0.98
C GLU A 32 10.11 -11.35 2.41
N GLN A 33 10.43 -10.16 2.93
CA GLN A 33 10.87 -9.97 4.31
C GLN A 33 9.74 -10.11 5.35
N VAL A 34 8.48 -10.12 4.90
CA VAL A 34 7.28 -10.18 5.75
C VAL A 34 6.29 -11.25 5.27
N TYR A 35 6.80 -12.26 4.54
CA TYR A 35 5.99 -13.41 4.17
C TYR A 35 5.71 -14.27 5.40
N GLY A 36 4.45 -14.59 5.61
CA GLY A 36 4.02 -15.63 6.53
C GLY A 36 4.22 -17.04 5.94
N GLU A 37 3.58 -18.03 6.56
CA GLU A 37 3.63 -19.41 6.08
C GLU A 37 2.92 -19.58 4.74
N THR A 38 3.65 -20.04 3.73
CA THR A 38 3.08 -20.38 2.43
C THR A 38 2.29 -21.68 2.51
N VAL A 39 1.08 -21.66 1.95
CA VAL A 39 0.25 -22.84 1.66
C VAL A 39 0.24 -23.12 0.16
N GLU A 40 0.31 -24.39 -0.23
CA GLU A 40 0.15 -24.83 -1.63
C GLU A 40 -1.10 -25.71 -1.76
N ASP A 41 -1.95 -25.44 -2.75
CA ASP A 41 -3.14 -26.24 -3.06
C ASP A 41 -3.47 -26.13 -4.56
N ASP A 42 -4.17 -27.12 -5.12
CA ASP A 42 -4.60 -27.05 -6.53
C ASP A 42 -5.68 -25.98 -6.73
N ALA A 43 -6.50 -25.71 -5.71
CA ALA A 43 -7.54 -24.70 -5.73
C ALA A 43 -7.13 -23.39 -5.03
N LEU A 44 -7.88 -22.32 -5.30
CA LEU A 44 -7.78 -21.09 -4.52
C LEU A 44 -8.45 -21.27 -3.16
N LEU A 45 -7.69 -21.08 -2.09
CA LEU A 45 -8.22 -21.03 -0.73
C LEU A 45 -8.55 -19.58 -0.33
N PRO A 46 -9.73 -19.33 0.25
CA PRO A 46 -10.02 -18.03 0.85
C PRO A 46 -9.05 -17.75 2.00
N MET A 47 -8.79 -16.49 2.30
CA MET A 47 -7.90 -16.06 3.39
C MET A 47 -8.23 -16.71 4.74
N ASN A 48 -9.51 -16.99 5.00
CA ASN A 48 -9.96 -17.66 6.22
C ASN A 48 -9.35 -19.08 6.39
N GLU A 49 -9.11 -19.78 5.28
CA GLU A 49 -8.46 -21.10 5.28
C GLU A 49 -6.92 -21.00 5.33
N LEU A 50 -6.37 -19.79 5.14
CA LEU A 50 -4.97 -19.45 5.39
C LEU A 50 -4.73 -18.93 6.81
N ASP A 51 -5.71 -19.12 7.72
CA ASP A 51 -5.71 -18.62 9.11
C ASP A 51 -5.56 -17.08 9.20
N MET A 52 -6.07 -16.35 8.21
CA MET A 52 -5.98 -14.90 8.16
C MET A 52 -7.29 -14.20 8.55
N ASP A 53 -7.19 -13.25 9.47
CA ASP A 53 -8.33 -12.43 9.87
C ASP A 53 -8.45 -11.09 9.11
N PHE A 54 -7.33 -10.52 8.69
CA PHE A 54 -7.24 -9.22 8.03
C PHE A 54 -5.91 -9.10 7.29
N GLY A 55 -5.72 -8.00 6.57
CA GLY A 55 -4.46 -7.71 5.88
C GLY A 55 -4.43 -8.24 4.45
N TYR A 56 -3.27 -8.73 4.04
CA TYR A 56 -2.93 -8.93 2.64
C TYR A 56 -2.43 -10.35 2.37
N ALA A 57 -2.75 -10.91 1.21
CA ALA A 57 -2.19 -12.20 0.78
C ALA A 57 -1.76 -12.16 -0.68
N LEU A 58 -0.70 -12.90 -0.97
CA LEU A 58 -0.18 -13.13 -2.32
C LEU A 58 -0.57 -14.53 -2.79
N TYR A 59 -1.27 -14.59 -3.92
CA TYR A 59 -1.64 -15.80 -4.63
C TYR A 59 -0.81 -15.91 -5.91
N GLU A 60 -0.06 -16.99 -6.08
CA GLU A 60 0.83 -17.18 -7.23
C GLU A 60 0.59 -18.52 -7.91
N THR A 61 0.66 -18.54 -9.24
CA THR A 61 0.71 -19.78 -10.04
C THR A 61 1.50 -19.53 -11.33
N THR A 62 1.81 -20.60 -12.06
CA THR A 62 2.36 -20.53 -13.41
C THR A 62 1.28 -20.90 -14.41
N VAL A 63 1.08 -20.06 -15.43
CA VAL A 63 0.05 -20.26 -16.46
C VAL A 63 0.68 -20.50 -17.82
N ASP A 64 0.09 -21.40 -18.59
CA ASP A 64 0.40 -21.61 -20.01
C ASP A 64 -0.70 -21.00 -20.86
N VAL A 65 -0.38 -19.87 -21.48
CA VAL A 65 -1.28 -19.01 -22.26
C VAL A 65 -1.31 -19.48 -23.71
N GLU A 66 -2.47 -19.93 -24.16
CA GLU A 66 -2.69 -20.51 -25.49
C GLU A 66 -3.34 -19.54 -26.50
N GLU A 67 -3.73 -18.34 -26.05
CA GLU A 67 -4.30 -17.28 -26.90
C GLU A 67 -3.75 -15.90 -26.49
N GLU A 68 -3.75 -14.95 -27.41
CA GLU A 68 -3.28 -13.58 -27.13
C GLU A 68 -4.25 -12.81 -26.22
N ASN A 69 -3.71 -12.20 -25.17
CA ASN A 69 -4.41 -11.32 -24.24
C ASN A 69 -5.66 -11.96 -23.62
N PRO A 70 -5.59 -13.17 -23.02
CA PRO A 70 -6.78 -13.84 -22.47
C PRO A 70 -7.44 -13.01 -21.36
N THR A 71 -8.73 -13.24 -21.13
CA THR A 71 -9.44 -12.61 -20.00
C THR A 71 -9.26 -13.48 -18.75
N LEU A 72 -8.70 -12.91 -17.69
CA LEU A 72 -8.70 -13.50 -16.35
C LEU A 72 -10.08 -13.28 -15.73
N THR A 73 -10.71 -14.32 -15.19
CA THR A 73 -11.97 -14.22 -14.44
C THR A 73 -11.87 -15.00 -13.15
N ILE A 74 -12.31 -14.39 -12.05
CA ILE A 74 -12.28 -14.99 -10.71
C ILE A 74 -13.71 -14.97 -10.16
N GLU A 75 -14.19 -16.07 -9.61
CA GLU A 75 -15.56 -16.16 -9.10
C GLU A 75 -15.82 -15.20 -7.93
N ASN A 76 -14.89 -15.17 -6.97
CA ASN A 76 -14.99 -14.32 -5.79
C ASN A 76 -13.70 -13.51 -5.61
N VAL A 77 -13.86 -12.20 -5.55
CA VAL A 77 -12.79 -11.24 -5.23
C VAL A 77 -13.31 -10.39 -4.08
N ARG A 78 -12.81 -10.63 -2.87
CA ARG A 78 -13.30 -10.01 -1.63
C ARG A 78 -12.11 -9.51 -0.80
N ASP A 79 -11.67 -8.27 -0.93
CA ASP A 79 -12.41 -7.14 -1.54
C ASP A 79 -11.70 -6.54 -2.75
N TYR A 80 -10.38 -6.60 -2.77
CA TYR A 80 -9.56 -6.02 -3.83
C TYR A 80 -8.41 -6.94 -4.20
N ALA A 81 -8.07 -6.96 -5.49
CA ALA A 81 -6.93 -7.71 -6.00
C ALA A 81 -6.17 -6.91 -7.07
N VAL A 82 -4.84 -6.94 -7.00
CA VAL A 82 -3.91 -6.40 -7.99
C VAL A 82 -3.23 -7.55 -8.71
N VAL A 83 -3.38 -7.60 -10.03
CA VAL A 83 -2.90 -8.71 -10.86
C VAL A 83 -1.61 -8.30 -11.55
N TYR A 84 -0.55 -9.08 -11.35
CA TYR A 84 0.73 -8.97 -12.05
C TYR A 84 1.01 -10.24 -12.83
N ALA A 85 1.66 -10.09 -13.98
CA ALA A 85 2.27 -11.21 -14.69
C ALA A 85 3.73 -10.88 -15.01
N ASP A 86 4.64 -11.79 -14.66
CA ASP A 86 6.10 -11.61 -14.77
C ASP A 86 6.58 -10.25 -14.20
N GLY A 87 5.99 -9.84 -13.06
CA GLY A 87 6.29 -8.58 -12.40
C GLY A 87 5.74 -7.32 -13.08
N LYS A 88 4.89 -7.45 -14.10
CA LYS A 88 4.21 -6.34 -14.79
C LYS A 88 2.72 -6.29 -14.45
N LEU A 89 2.25 -5.10 -14.06
CA LEU A 89 0.85 -4.86 -13.73
C LEU A 89 -0.05 -5.17 -14.94
N GLN A 90 -1.05 -6.01 -14.72
CA GLN A 90 -2.11 -6.34 -15.68
C GLN A 90 -3.39 -5.54 -15.39
N GLY A 91 -3.66 -5.26 -14.12
CA GLY A 91 -4.83 -4.47 -13.71
C GLY A 91 -5.34 -4.86 -12.32
N TYR A 92 -6.59 -4.51 -12.06
CA TYR A 92 -7.21 -4.62 -10.75
C TYR A 92 -8.55 -5.33 -10.85
N LEU A 93 -8.92 -6.07 -9.82
CA LEU A 93 -10.21 -6.72 -9.66
C LEU A 93 -10.82 -6.31 -8.31
N LYS A 94 -12.15 -6.26 -8.27
CA LYS A 94 -12.93 -6.02 -7.05
C LYS A 94 -14.26 -6.76 -7.15
N ASP A 95 -15.02 -6.82 -6.06
CA ASP A 95 -16.29 -7.56 -6.06
C ASP A 95 -17.27 -7.13 -7.19
N SER A 96 -17.28 -5.84 -7.54
CA SER A 96 -18.09 -5.31 -8.65
C SER A 96 -17.51 -5.53 -10.06
N SER A 97 -16.26 -6.01 -10.18
CA SER A 97 -15.58 -6.25 -11.45
C SER A 97 -14.56 -7.39 -11.30
N LYS A 98 -15.03 -8.60 -11.58
CA LYS A 98 -14.28 -9.85 -11.34
C LYS A 98 -13.60 -10.44 -12.58
N SER A 99 -13.57 -9.70 -13.68
CA SER A 99 -12.88 -10.06 -14.92
C SER A 99 -11.92 -8.95 -15.36
N LEU A 100 -10.78 -9.34 -15.90
CA LEU A 100 -9.72 -8.45 -16.38
C LEU A 100 -9.18 -8.96 -17.73
N LYS A 101 -9.22 -8.11 -18.77
CA LYS A 101 -8.53 -8.40 -20.03
C LYS A 101 -7.02 -8.20 -19.80
N THR A 102 -6.23 -9.26 -19.90
CA THR A 102 -4.79 -9.20 -19.68
C THR A 102 -4.03 -8.68 -20.91
N ASN A 103 -2.77 -8.30 -20.73
CA ASN A 103 -1.83 -8.00 -21.81
C ASN A 103 -0.73 -9.08 -21.85
N LEU A 104 -1.14 -10.34 -22.00
CA LEU A 104 -0.27 -11.51 -21.99
C LEU A 104 -0.14 -12.10 -23.39
N PRO A 105 1.09 -12.29 -23.90
CA PRO A 105 1.33 -13.05 -25.12
C PRO A 105 1.15 -14.55 -24.90
N ILE A 106 1.15 -15.33 -25.98
CA ILE A 106 1.22 -16.80 -25.90
C ILE A 106 2.54 -17.23 -25.23
N GLY A 107 2.45 -18.12 -24.25
CA GLY A 107 3.62 -18.67 -23.55
C GLY A 107 3.39 -18.95 -22.06
N ILE A 108 4.48 -19.29 -21.38
CA ILE A 108 4.50 -19.55 -19.94
C ILE A 108 4.74 -18.25 -19.18
N HIS A 109 3.86 -17.94 -18.23
CA HIS A 109 3.92 -16.72 -17.42
C HIS A 109 3.74 -17.04 -15.94
N LYS A 110 4.44 -16.31 -15.06
CA LYS A 110 4.14 -16.31 -13.62
C LYS A 110 3.03 -15.30 -13.35
N LEU A 111 1.91 -15.76 -12.79
CA LEU A 111 0.83 -14.91 -12.32
C LEU A 111 1.00 -14.67 -10.81
N SER A 112 0.97 -13.41 -10.39
CA SER A 112 1.04 -12.99 -8.99
C SER A 112 -0.14 -12.05 -8.70
N ILE A 113 -1.02 -12.43 -7.78
CA ILE A 113 -2.22 -11.68 -7.43
C ILE A 113 -2.11 -11.27 -5.96
N TYR A 114 -1.95 -9.97 -5.71
CA TYR A 114 -1.91 -9.40 -4.38
C TYR A 114 -3.32 -8.99 -3.97
N THR A 115 -3.77 -9.42 -2.81
CA THR A 115 -5.14 -9.23 -2.35
C THR A 115 -5.17 -8.49 -1.02
N GLU A 116 -6.23 -7.75 -0.78
CA GLU A 116 -6.49 -7.10 0.50
C GLU A 116 -7.89 -7.46 1.02
N ASN A 117 -7.95 -7.76 2.31
CA ASN A 117 -9.17 -7.80 3.10
C ASN A 117 -9.34 -6.45 3.82
N ILE A 118 -10.21 -5.59 3.28
CA ILE A 118 -10.44 -4.23 3.82
C ILE A 118 -11.40 -4.22 5.01
N GLY A 119 -11.87 -5.38 5.46
CA GLY A 119 -12.75 -5.54 6.62
C GLY A 119 -13.92 -6.47 6.36
N ARG A 120 -14.38 -7.15 7.42
CA ARG A 120 -15.51 -8.09 7.37
C ARG A 120 -16.84 -7.40 7.61
N ILE A 121 -17.89 -7.98 7.05
CA ILE A 121 -19.27 -7.55 7.27
C ILE A 121 -19.62 -7.80 8.74
N THR A 122 -20.05 -6.76 9.45
CA THR A 122 -20.40 -6.81 10.88
C THR A 122 -21.91 -6.71 11.16
N TYR A 123 -22.73 -6.55 10.12
CA TYR A 123 -24.18 -6.46 10.23
C TYR A 123 -24.88 -6.90 8.94
N GLY A 124 -26.06 -7.48 9.06
CA GLY A 124 -26.92 -7.86 7.93
C GLY A 124 -26.90 -9.36 7.60
N PRO A 125 -27.65 -9.77 6.57
CA PRO A 125 -27.85 -11.18 6.23
C PRO A 125 -26.57 -11.90 5.77
N GLU A 126 -25.59 -11.15 5.27
CA GLU A 126 -24.30 -11.67 4.76
C GLU A 126 -23.24 -11.83 5.87
N ILE A 127 -23.58 -11.61 7.14
CA ILE A 127 -22.62 -11.74 8.26
C ILE A 127 -22.01 -13.14 8.40
N LEU A 128 -22.68 -14.17 7.87
CA LEU A 128 -22.17 -15.55 7.86
C LEU A 128 -21.35 -15.88 6.60
N ASP A 129 -21.42 -15.04 5.55
CA ASP A 129 -20.65 -15.18 4.31
C ASP A 129 -19.52 -14.14 4.31
N ASN A 130 -18.45 -14.45 5.04
CA ASN A 130 -17.35 -13.52 5.31
C ASN A 130 -15.99 -14.07 4.84
N SER A 131 -16.01 -14.95 3.83
CA SER A 131 -14.79 -15.40 3.15
C SER A 131 -14.14 -14.24 2.41
N LYS A 132 -12.82 -14.11 2.55
CA LYS A 132 -12.00 -13.02 2.02
C LYS A 132 -10.88 -13.53 1.11
N GLY A 133 -10.22 -12.62 0.40
CA GLY A 133 -9.23 -12.92 -0.63
C GLY A 133 -9.87 -13.27 -1.97
N ILE A 134 -9.23 -14.19 -2.69
CA ILE A 134 -9.77 -14.76 -3.93
C ILE A 134 -10.00 -16.26 -3.74
N TYR A 135 -11.16 -16.74 -4.19
CA TYR A 135 -11.57 -18.14 -4.02
C TYR A 135 -12.65 -18.55 -5.01
N GLY A 136 -12.87 -19.86 -5.13
CA GLY A 136 -13.76 -20.44 -6.12
C GLY A 136 -13.08 -20.59 -7.49
N SER A 137 -13.87 -20.66 -8.56
CA SER A 137 -13.34 -20.86 -9.90
C SER A 137 -12.50 -19.67 -10.38
N ILE A 138 -11.39 -19.98 -11.06
CA ILE A 138 -10.52 -18.99 -11.69
C ILE A 138 -10.10 -19.49 -13.07
N THR A 139 -10.31 -18.65 -14.09
CA THR A 139 -10.03 -18.99 -15.48
C THR A 139 -9.19 -17.94 -16.17
N LEU A 140 -8.35 -18.38 -17.10
CA LEU A 140 -7.67 -17.53 -18.06
C LEU A 140 -8.14 -17.91 -19.47
N GLY A 141 -8.95 -17.04 -20.07
CA GLY A 141 -9.68 -17.37 -21.30
C GLY A 141 -10.74 -18.44 -21.02
N LYS A 142 -10.49 -19.68 -21.45
CA LYS A 142 -11.37 -20.84 -21.22
C LYS A 142 -10.74 -21.92 -20.35
N LYS A 143 -9.52 -21.69 -19.85
CA LYS A 143 -8.74 -22.68 -19.11
C LYS A 143 -8.84 -22.38 -17.61
N ASP A 144 -9.20 -23.39 -16.84
CA ASP A 144 -9.14 -23.32 -15.38
C ASP A 144 -7.68 -23.25 -14.92
N LEU A 145 -7.41 -22.44 -13.89
CA LEU A 145 -6.07 -22.30 -13.31
C LEU A 145 -5.98 -23.07 -11.99
N GLU A 146 -4.89 -23.82 -11.83
CA GLU A 146 -4.62 -24.67 -10.68
C GLU A 146 -3.18 -24.47 -10.16
N GLY A 147 -2.79 -25.20 -9.12
CA GLY A 147 -1.42 -25.23 -8.59
C GLY A 147 -1.00 -23.89 -7.95
N TRP A 148 -1.75 -23.47 -6.94
CA TRP A 148 -1.61 -22.18 -6.30
C TRP A 148 -0.68 -22.23 -5.09
N LYS A 149 0.20 -21.23 -5.03
CA LYS A 149 1.00 -20.87 -3.86
C LYS A 149 0.37 -19.64 -3.21
N MET A 150 -0.01 -19.74 -1.94
CA MET A 150 -0.76 -18.72 -1.21
C MET A 150 0.02 -18.31 0.03
N THR A 151 0.37 -17.04 0.12
CA THR A 151 1.27 -16.53 1.18
C THR A 151 0.64 -15.32 1.85
N PRO A 152 0.27 -15.41 3.14
CA PRO A 152 -0.05 -14.25 3.96
C PRO A 152 1.11 -13.24 3.96
N LEU A 153 0.78 -11.96 3.88
CA LEU A 153 1.75 -10.86 3.96
C LEU A 153 1.51 -10.13 5.29
N GLU A 154 2.44 -10.27 6.22
CA GLU A 154 2.37 -9.74 7.60
C GLU A 154 2.69 -8.23 7.64
N ILE A 155 2.05 -7.46 6.76
CA ILE A 155 2.34 -6.04 6.52
C ILE A 155 2.15 -5.22 7.79
N LYS A 156 1.02 -5.38 8.48
CA LYS A 156 0.65 -4.54 9.61
C LYS A 156 1.40 -4.91 10.89
N GLU A 157 1.64 -6.20 11.06
CA GLU A 157 2.31 -6.81 12.21
C GLU A 157 3.83 -6.69 12.15
N CYS A 158 4.40 -6.41 10.98
CA CYS A 158 5.84 -6.34 10.84
C CYS A 158 6.45 -5.22 11.68
N ASP A 159 7.63 -5.50 12.23
CA ASP A 159 8.51 -4.45 12.75
C ASP A 159 9.22 -3.77 11.58
N VAL A 160 8.68 -2.64 11.13
CA VAL A 160 9.27 -1.87 10.01
C VAL A 160 10.70 -1.39 10.30
N ALA A 161 11.13 -1.30 11.56
CA ALA A 161 12.51 -0.99 11.91
C ALA A 161 13.47 -2.15 11.60
N GLY A 162 12.96 -3.39 11.54
CA GLY A 162 13.69 -4.59 11.16
C GLY A 162 13.79 -4.80 9.64
N ILE A 163 13.03 -4.06 8.84
CA ILE A 163 13.04 -4.20 7.38
C ILE A 163 14.33 -3.59 6.80
N THR A 164 15.00 -4.37 5.95
CA THR A 164 16.18 -3.90 5.23
C THR A 164 15.79 -3.19 3.95
N PHE A 165 16.00 -1.88 3.93
CA PHE A 165 15.76 -1.01 2.77
C PHE A 165 17.03 -0.82 1.93
N LYS A 166 16.84 -0.65 0.62
CA LYS A 166 17.91 -0.32 -0.35
C LYS A 166 17.47 0.83 -1.24
N GLU A 167 18.41 1.64 -1.71
CA GLU A 167 18.11 2.67 -2.71
C GLU A 167 17.56 2.02 -4.00
N GLY A 168 16.48 2.58 -4.54
CA GLY A 168 15.91 2.09 -5.79
C GLY A 168 14.43 2.40 -5.96
N ALA A 169 13.88 1.88 -7.06
CA ALA A 169 12.45 1.90 -7.36
C ALA A 169 11.95 0.46 -7.48
N SER A 170 10.63 0.27 -7.35
CA SER A 170 9.97 -1.01 -7.57
C SER A 170 8.80 -0.84 -8.54
N SER A 171 8.61 -1.82 -9.43
CA SER A 171 7.44 -1.93 -10.32
C SER A 171 6.35 -2.85 -9.74
N ILE A 172 6.64 -3.53 -8.64
CA ILE A 172 5.70 -4.40 -7.91
C ILE A 172 5.43 -3.84 -6.50
N PRO A 173 4.39 -4.33 -5.81
CA PRO A 173 4.08 -3.92 -4.44
C PRO A 173 5.29 -4.11 -3.52
N CYS A 174 5.58 -3.12 -2.69
CA CYS A 174 6.76 -3.09 -1.84
C CYS A 174 6.60 -2.11 -0.68
N PHE A 175 7.51 -2.15 0.28
CA PHE A 175 7.71 -1.03 1.19
C PHE A 175 8.58 0.03 0.52
N ARG A 176 8.28 1.28 0.80
CA ARG A 176 9.08 2.44 0.42
C ARG A 176 9.39 3.28 1.65
N LYS A 177 10.52 3.97 1.63
CA LYS A 177 11.00 4.75 2.76
C LYS A 177 11.58 6.09 2.36
N GLY A 178 11.25 7.10 3.16
CA GLY A 178 11.71 8.47 3.02
C GLY A 178 12.03 9.09 4.38
N CYS A 179 12.69 10.25 4.34
CA CYS A 179 13.06 11.00 5.54
C CYS A 179 12.68 12.46 5.39
N VAL A 180 12.30 13.08 6.50
CA VAL A 180 11.93 14.50 6.54
C VAL A 180 12.45 15.15 7.82
N THR A 181 12.93 16.39 7.70
CA THR A 181 13.40 17.16 8.86
C THR A 181 12.32 18.12 9.34
N VAL A 182 11.83 17.93 10.57
CA VAL A 182 10.77 18.73 11.19
C VAL A 182 11.37 19.64 12.25
N SER A 183 11.07 20.95 12.19
CA SER A 183 11.54 21.94 13.16
C SER A 183 10.60 22.12 14.34
N ASN A 184 9.28 22.04 14.10
CA ASN A 184 8.23 22.23 15.10
C ASN A 184 7.29 21.01 15.16
N PRO A 185 7.64 19.94 15.89
CA PRO A 185 6.83 18.73 15.96
C PRO A 185 5.50 18.91 16.72
N ALA A 186 5.31 20.04 17.42
CA ALA A 186 4.06 20.34 18.12
C ALA A 186 2.98 20.93 17.20
N GLN A 187 3.33 21.25 15.95
CA GLN A 187 2.38 21.73 14.96
C GLN A 187 1.49 20.59 14.48
N GLU A 188 0.17 20.83 14.43
CA GLU A 188 -0.78 19.93 13.77
C GLU A 188 -0.36 19.70 12.32
N THR A 189 -0.16 18.43 11.96
CA THR A 189 0.42 18.03 10.68
C THR A 189 -0.33 16.82 10.16
N PHE A 190 -0.53 16.80 8.85
CA PHE A 190 -1.17 15.71 8.12
C PHE A 190 -0.19 15.16 7.08
N LEU A 191 -0.26 13.87 6.80
CA LEU A 191 0.45 13.26 5.69
C LEU A 191 -0.49 13.19 4.48
N ASP A 192 -0.18 13.92 3.42
CA ASP A 192 -0.86 13.86 2.13
C ASP A 192 -0.49 12.57 1.39
N VAL A 193 -1.48 11.73 1.16
CA VAL A 193 -1.40 10.46 0.43
C VAL A 193 -1.99 10.58 -0.98
N SER A 194 -2.22 11.79 -1.48
CA SER A 194 -2.70 12.02 -2.85
C SER A 194 -1.75 11.43 -3.89
N GLY A 195 -2.31 10.75 -4.90
CA GLY A 195 -1.55 10.07 -5.94
C GLY A 195 -1.09 8.65 -5.56
N TRP A 196 -1.03 8.33 -4.28
CA TRP A 196 -0.84 6.97 -3.80
C TRP A 196 -2.12 6.15 -3.98
N GLY A 197 -2.00 4.83 -4.03
CA GLY A 197 -3.08 3.92 -4.34
C GLY A 197 -3.74 3.41 -3.08
N MET A 198 -3.17 2.37 -2.49
CA MET A 198 -3.73 1.70 -1.32
C MET A 198 -2.61 1.09 -0.50
N GLY A 199 -2.67 1.22 0.82
CA GLY A 199 -1.63 0.68 1.66
C GLY A 199 -1.61 1.25 3.07
N GLU A 200 -0.46 1.17 3.72
CA GLU A 200 -0.29 1.46 5.14
C GLU A 200 0.96 2.31 5.39
N VAL A 201 0.93 3.15 6.43
CA VAL A 201 2.00 4.08 6.76
C VAL A 201 2.48 3.90 8.19
N TRP A 202 3.78 4.06 8.37
CA TRP A 202 4.45 4.18 9.67
C TRP A 202 5.29 5.45 9.73
N ILE A 203 5.33 6.08 10.91
CA ILE A 203 6.21 7.20 11.22
C ILE A 203 7.10 6.79 12.39
N ASN A 204 8.42 6.86 12.21
CA ASN A 204 9.40 6.49 13.24
C ASN A 204 9.15 5.09 13.85
N GLY A 205 8.75 4.13 13.03
CA GLY A 205 8.43 2.76 13.45
C GLY A 205 7.02 2.57 14.04
N GLN A 206 6.24 3.64 14.24
CA GLN A 206 4.88 3.55 14.77
C GLN A 206 3.85 3.55 13.64
N TYR A 207 2.87 2.65 13.72
CA TYR A 207 1.76 2.58 12.77
C TYR A 207 0.94 3.87 12.81
N LEU A 208 0.77 4.50 11.65
CA LEU A 208 -0.02 5.72 11.49
C LEU A 208 -1.45 5.39 11.04
N GLY A 209 -1.59 4.51 10.05
CA GLY A 209 -2.88 4.15 9.49
C GLY A 209 -2.81 3.61 8.06
N ALA A 210 -3.94 3.06 7.63
CA ALA A 210 -4.16 2.66 6.25
C ALA A 210 -4.76 3.83 5.43
N TYR A 211 -4.48 3.86 4.14
CA TYR A 211 -5.06 4.80 3.20
C TYR A 211 -5.58 4.10 1.95
N TRP A 212 -6.54 4.76 1.29
CA TRP A 212 -7.03 4.32 0.00
C TRP A 212 -7.41 5.51 -0.88
N GLU A 213 -7.01 5.47 -2.15
CA GLU A 213 -7.34 6.47 -3.17
C GLU A 213 -8.84 6.63 -3.43
N GLU A 214 -9.69 5.70 -2.97
CA GLU A 214 -11.15 5.85 -3.05
C GLU A 214 -11.75 6.65 -1.88
N ASN A 215 -11.01 6.85 -0.77
CA ASN A 215 -11.49 7.60 0.41
C ASN A 215 -11.80 9.07 0.08
N ALA A 216 -12.73 9.70 0.80
CA ALA A 216 -13.01 11.13 0.61
C ALA A 216 -11.84 12.00 1.11
N GLU A 217 -11.27 11.65 2.26
CA GLU A 217 -10.08 12.27 2.80
C GLU A 217 -8.81 11.66 2.17
N LYS A 218 -7.83 12.52 1.88
CA LYS A 218 -6.53 12.22 1.25
C LYS A 218 -5.36 12.53 2.16
N THR A 219 -5.64 12.56 3.45
CA THR A 219 -4.67 12.81 4.51
C THR A 219 -4.79 11.77 5.60
N LEU A 220 -3.65 11.45 6.23
CA LEU A 220 -3.61 10.81 7.54
C LEU A 220 -3.21 11.86 8.57
N GLU A 221 -4.03 12.04 9.60
CA GLU A 221 -3.68 12.89 10.75
C GLU A 221 -2.48 12.29 11.47
N ILE A 222 -1.45 13.10 11.72
CA ILE A 222 -0.26 12.66 12.46
C ILE A 222 -0.45 12.98 13.95
N PRO A 223 -0.55 11.97 14.83
CA PRO A 223 -0.78 12.21 16.25
C PRO A 223 0.34 13.05 16.88
N ALA A 224 -0.04 13.85 17.88
CA ALA A 224 0.92 14.62 18.66
C ALA A 224 2.00 13.70 19.27
N GLY A 225 3.27 14.01 19.03
CA GLY A 225 4.42 13.23 19.51
C GLY A 225 4.88 12.10 18.59
N ALA A 226 4.17 11.80 17.49
CA ALA A 226 4.67 10.87 16.47
C ALA A 226 5.87 11.45 15.70
N LEU A 227 5.86 12.78 15.48
CA LEU A 227 7.00 13.52 14.94
C LEU A 227 7.92 13.99 16.07
N ILE A 228 9.22 13.96 15.80
CA ILE A 228 10.26 14.53 16.65
C ILE A 228 10.94 15.72 15.96
N ALA A 229 11.57 16.59 16.76
CA ALA A 229 12.42 17.62 16.21
C ALA A 229 13.66 16.98 15.54
N GLY A 230 13.96 17.40 14.31
CA GLY A 230 15.01 16.81 13.50
C GLY A 230 14.47 15.77 12.51
N ASN A 231 15.25 14.71 12.27
CA ASN A 231 14.94 13.73 11.23
C ASN A 231 13.84 12.76 11.67
N ASN A 232 12.86 12.56 10.81
CA ASN A 232 11.77 11.59 10.96
C ASN A 232 11.79 10.64 9.78
N GLU A 233 11.57 9.36 10.05
CA GLU A 233 11.45 8.31 9.04
C GLU A 233 9.99 8.04 8.73
N ILE A 234 9.66 7.96 7.44
CA ILE A 234 8.34 7.57 6.95
C ILE A 234 8.52 6.29 6.14
N VAL A 235 7.80 5.25 6.52
CA VAL A 235 7.69 3.99 5.76
C VAL A 235 6.27 3.89 5.25
N VAL A 236 6.13 3.49 3.98
CA VAL A 236 4.84 3.19 3.35
C VAL A 236 4.89 1.84 2.69
N PHE A 237 3.90 1.00 2.96
CA PHE A 237 3.54 -0.12 2.09
C PHE A 237 2.55 0.37 1.04
N GLU A 238 2.77 0.04 -0.24
CA GLU A 238 1.86 0.43 -1.33
C GLU A 238 1.52 -0.78 -2.20
N LEU A 239 0.23 -1.14 -2.23
CA LEU A 239 -0.31 -2.31 -2.92
C LEU A 239 -0.51 -2.08 -4.43
N LYS A 240 -1.01 -0.92 -4.85
CA LYS A 240 -1.30 -0.67 -6.28
C LYS A 240 -0.07 -0.23 -7.05
N ASN A 241 0.91 0.32 -6.35
CA ASN A 241 2.17 0.82 -6.89
C ASN A 241 1.94 1.80 -8.05
N ASN A 242 1.16 2.86 -7.81
CA ASN A 242 0.86 3.95 -8.75
C ASN A 242 2.09 4.77 -9.22
N GLU A 243 3.30 4.23 -9.08
CA GLU A 243 4.60 4.85 -9.43
C GLU A 243 4.92 6.16 -8.68
N GLN A 244 4.14 6.49 -7.65
CA GLN A 244 4.37 7.67 -6.82
C GLN A 244 5.69 7.56 -6.06
N ALA A 245 6.48 8.65 -6.07
CA ALA A 245 7.84 8.67 -5.53
C ALA A 245 8.02 9.65 -4.36
N SER A 246 6.99 10.43 -4.03
CA SER A 246 7.02 11.34 -2.88
C SER A 246 5.67 11.44 -2.17
N MET A 247 5.75 11.73 -0.87
CA MET A 247 4.64 12.12 -0.01
C MET A 247 4.85 13.56 0.45
N THR A 248 3.83 14.20 1.01
CA THR A 248 3.94 15.59 1.48
C THR A 248 3.35 15.74 2.87
N LEU A 249 4.02 16.50 3.74
CA LEU A 249 3.42 16.97 4.99
C LEU A 249 2.64 18.26 4.75
N THR A 250 1.43 18.36 5.29
CA THR A 250 0.55 19.54 5.16
C THR A 250 0.05 20.02 6.52
N ASP A 251 -0.33 21.29 6.61
CA ASP A 251 -0.88 21.92 7.82
C ASP A 251 -2.41 21.85 7.89
N LYS A 252 -3.03 21.13 6.96
CA LYS A 252 -4.48 20.97 6.84
C LYS A 252 -4.83 19.65 6.15
N PRO A 253 -6.01 19.09 6.44
CA PRO A 253 -6.52 17.92 5.74
C PRO A 253 -6.81 18.24 4.27
N ILE A 254 -6.71 17.22 3.41
CA ILE A 254 -7.04 17.30 1.99
C ILE A 254 -8.22 16.37 1.71
N PHE A 255 -9.20 16.84 0.94
CA PHE A 255 -10.36 16.06 0.52
C PHE A 255 -10.43 16.04 -1.01
N LYS A 256 -11.03 14.98 -1.55
CA LYS A 256 -11.30 14.81 -2.99
C LYS A 256 -12.34 15.79 -3.52
#